data_AF-A0A6I5IV72-F1
#
_entry.id   AF-A0A6I5IV72-F1
#
_cell.length_a   1.000
_cell.length_b   1.000
_cell.length_c   1.000
_cell.angle_alpha   90.00
_cell.angle_beta   90.00
_cell.angle_gamma   90.00
#
_symmetry.space_group_name_H-M   'P 1'
#
loop_
_entity.id
_entity.type
_entity.pdbx_description
1 polymer ?
#
loop_
_entity_poly.entity_id
_entity_poly.type
_entity_poly.pdbx_seq_one_letter_code
_entity_poly.pdbx_strand_id
1 'polypeptide(L)'
;MQGLAKLLVIEDDAFVRQSFSTILEFVGEPCEVIDSAHIDRIDWSDAWAGCIVGSIDAPCLPESLKNTLFHANHIPLLVANRHFFSFESFPQFIGELEFPLNYPQLSDALRHCKEFLGRKGIQLQSSTVSNTLFRSLVGQSLGIQEVRHLIEQVASTEANVLILGESGTGKEVVARNIHYHSARRRGPFVPINCGAIPAELLESELFGHEKGAFTGAITARKGRFELAEGGTLFLDEIGDMPANMQVKLLRVLQERCFERVGGNTTIKADVRVVAATHRDLDHMISEQRFREDLYYRLNVFPIEMPALKDRKEDIPLLLQELMTRMEVDGASPICFTPRAINSLMEHDWPGNVRELANLVERMVILYPNSLVDVNHLPTKYRYSDIPEFQPEPSRFNSVEEQERDVLADIFSENFSFEQDGEFSISGHFDTPQSLPPEGINLKELLADLEVNLINQALDAQGGIVARAADMLGMRRTTLVEKMRKYNMQR
;
A
#
# COMPACT_ATOMS: atom_id res chain seq x y z
N MET A 1 1.12 28.17 31.09
CA MET A 1 0.03 28.67 30.21
C MET A 1 0.42 28.31 28.80
N GLN A 2 -0.13 27.25 28.23
CA GLN A 2 0.09 26.91 26.82
C GLN A 2 -0.66 27.97 26.00
N GLY A 3 0.07 28.85 25.31
CA GLY A 3 -0.54 29.78 24.36
C GLY A 3 -1.19 28.96 23.26
N LEU A 4 -2.45 29.25 22.94
CA LEU A 4 -3.13 28.69 21.78
C LEU A 4 -2.30 29.03 20.53
N ALA A 5 -1.89 28.01 19.76
CA ALA A 5 -1.14 28.20 18.53
C ALA A 5 -1.96 29.06 17.56
N LYS A 6 -1.35 30.08 16.98
CA LYS A 6 -2.03 31.06 16.10
C LYS A 6 -1.85 30.70 14.63
N LEU A 7 -2.76 31.12 13.77
CA LEU A 7 -2.60 31.11 12.32
C LEU A 7 -1.86 32.36 11.86
N LEU A 8 -0.84 32.21 11.02
CA LEU A 8 -0.18 33.31 10.34
C LEU A 8 -0.84 33.53 8.99
N VAL A 9 -1.18 34.78 8.65
CA VAL A 9 -1.72 35.15 7.33
C VAL A 9 -0.85 36.24 6.72
N ILE A 10 -0.32 35.99 5.52
CA ILE A 10 0.51 36.93 4.75
C ILE A 10 -0.31 37.35 3.52
N GLU A 11 -0.77 38.59 3.49
CA GLU A 11 -1.64 39.10 2.42
C GLU A 11 -1.40 40.60 2.22
N ASP A 12 -1.03 41.01 1.00
CA ASP A 12 -0.72 42.41 0.68
C ASP A 12 -1.98 43.24 0.40
N ASP A 13 -3.07 42.63 -0.07
CA ASP A 13 -4.34 43.32 -0.30
C ASP A 13 -5.03 43.67 1.04
N ALA A 14 -5.20 44.96 1.31
CA ALA A 14 -5.78 45.46 2.55
C ALA A 14 -7.23 44.99 2.81
N PHE A 15 -8.04 44.81 1.75
CA PHE A 15 -9.43 44.37 1.86
C PHE A 15 -9.50 42.87 2.17
N VAL A 16 -8.68 42.06 1.50
CA VAL A 16 -8.62 40.61 1.73
C VAL A 16 -8.02 40.33 3.11
N ARG A 17 -7.02 41.11 3.54
CA ARG A 17 -6.42 41.06 4.87
C ARG A 17 -7.44 41.26 6.00
N GLN A 18 -8.26 42.30 5.90
CA GLN A 18 -9.31 42.57 6.87
C GLN A 18 -10.39 41.48 6.88
N SER A 19 -10.69 40.91 5.70
CA SER A 19 -11.63 39.81 5.55
C SER A 19 -11.13 38.53 6.23
N PHE A 20 -9.85 38.15 6.04
CA PHE A 20 -9.24 37.02 6.75
C PHE A 20 -9.28 37.18 8.26
N SER A 21 -8.92 38.36 8.77
CA SER A 21 -8.97 38.65 10.20
C SER A 21 -10.38 38.45 10.76
N THR A 22 -11.40 38.95 10.05
CA THR A 22 -12.80 38.87 10.49
C THR A 22 -13.32 37.43 10.45
N ILE A 23 -12.99 36.68 9.39
CA ILE A 23 -13.47 35.31 9.20
C ILE A 23 -12.80 34.36 10.20
N LEU A 24 -11.48 34.44 10.39
CA LEU A 24 -10.77 33.56 11.31
C LEU A 24 -11.14 33.85 12.78
N GLU A 25 -11.32 35.12 13.14
CA GLU A 25 -11.84 35.51 14.46
C GLU A 25 -13.26 34.98 14.69
N PHE A 26 -14.13 35.05 13.68
CA PHE A 26 -15.48 34.48 13.75
C PHE A 26 -15.49 32.95 13.92
N VAL A 27 -14.57 32.25 13.26
CA VAL A 27 -14.40 30.78 13.39
C VAL A 27 -13.75 30.39 14.73
N GLY A 28 -13.23 31.36 15.49
CA GLY A 28 -12.61 31.15 16.79
C GLY A 28 -11.15 30.71 16.72
N GLU A 29 -10.49 30.90 15.58
CA GLU A 29 -9.07 30.60 15.38
C GLU A 29 -8.25 31.89 15.55
N PRO A 30 -7.34 31.97 16.54
CA PRO A 30 -6.55 33.17 16.75
C PRO A 30 -5.56 33.35 15.58
N CYS A 31 -5.61 34.48 14.89
CA CYS A 31 -4.75 34.74 13.74
C CYS A 31 -3.89 36.00 13.93
N GLU A 32 -2.70 35.98 13.33
CA GLU A 32 -1.84 37.14 13.14
C GLU A 32 -1.72 37.42 11.66
N VAL A 33 -2.14 38.61 11.24
CA VAL A 33 -2.27 38.98 9.83
C VAL A 33 -1.29 40.11 9.52
N ILE A 34 -0.43 39.89 8.52
CA ILE A 34 0.66 40.80 8.16
C ILE A 34 0.75 40.99 6.64
N ASP A 35 1.52 42.00 6.23
CA ASP A 35 1.95 42.17 4.85
C ASP A 35 3.31 41.49 4.59
N SER A 36 3.66 41.36 3.31
CA SER A 36 4.93 40.79 2.87
C SER A 36 6.15 41.65 3.24
N ALA A 37 5.97 42.94 3.49
CA ALA A 37 7.05 43.86 3.88
C ALA A 37 7.53 43.64 5.33
N HIS A 38 6.72 43.01 6.17
CA HIS A 38 7.02 42.79 7.59
C HIS A 38 7.41 41.35 7.94
N ILE A 39 7.71 40.50 6.94
CA ILE A 39 8.06 39.09 7.13
C ILE A 39 9.25 38.88 8.08
N ASP A 40 10.24 39.79 8.04
CA ASP A 40 11.46 39.70 8.84
C ASP A 40 11.22 39.91 10.36
N ARG A 41 10.02 40.36 10.76
CA ARG A 41 9.66 40.54 12.17
C ARG A 41 9.04 39.29 12.80
N ILE A 42 8.71 38.27 11.99
CA ILE A 42 8.07 37.05 12.47
C ILE A 42 9.13 36.11 13.04
N ASP A 43 8.87 35.60 14.24
CA ASP A 43 9.61 34.45 14.75
C ASP A 43 8.97 33.15 14.24
N TRP A 44 9.60 32.54 13.23
CA TRP A 44 9.15 31.27 12.64
C TRP A 44 9.45 30.06 13.55
N SER A 45 10.15 30.26 14.66
CA SER A 45 10.38 29.23 15.68
C SER A 45 9.24 29.09 16.69
N ASP A 46 8.30 30.04 16.71
CA ASP A 46 7.10 29.98 17.55
C ASP A 46 6.11 28.87 17.11
N ALA A 47 5.18 28.52 18.01
CA ALA A 47 4.16 27.52 17.76
C ALA A 47 3.01 28.06 16.90
N TRP A 48 3.11 27.87 15.58
CA TRP A 48 2.09 28.28 14.61
C TRP A 48 1.15 27.11 14.25
N ALA A 49 -0.16 27.40 14.22
CA ALA A 49 -1.21 26.48 13.79
C ALA A 49 -1.26 26.30 12.25
N GLY A 50 -0.59 27.19 11.52
CA GLY A 50 -0.52 27.18 10.05
C GLY A 50 -0.18 28.55 9.50
N CYS A 51 0.25 28.57 8.24
CA CYS A 51 0.58 29.76 7.48
C CYS A 51 -0.30 29.81 6.22
N ILE A 52 -1.03 30.90 6.04
CA ILE A 52 -1.85 31.18 4.85
C ILE A 52 -1.15 32.28 4.06
N VAL A 53 -0.74 31.98 2.84
CA VAL A 53 -0.16 32.95 1.91
C VAL A 53 -1.23 33.36 0.91
N GLY A 54 -1.69 34.60 1.01
CA GLY A 54 -2.59 35.24 0.07
C GLY A 54 -1.83 36.04 -1.01
N SER A 55 -2.48 37.01 -1.64
CA SER A 55 -1.90 37.79 -2.74
C SER A 55 -0.66 38.59 -2.30
N ILE A 56 0.45 38.45 -3.03
CA ILE A 56 1.68 39.21 -2.78
C ILE A 56 1.92 40.13 -3.99
N ASP A 57 2.19 41.41 -3.75
CA ASP A 57 2.37 42.46 -4.76
C ASP A 57 3.74 42.40 -5.48
N ALA A 58 4.30 41.20 -5.64
CA ALA A 58 5.60 40.98 -6.26
C ALA A 58 5.50 40.03 -7.47
N PRO A 59 6.28 40.26 -8.55
CA PRO A 59 6.28 39.42 -9.75
C PRO A 59 6.92 38.04 -9.53
N CYS A 60 7.51 37.82 -8.35
CA CYS A 60 8.02 36.55 -7.85
C CYS A 60 7.87 36.50 -6.33
N LEU A 61 7.76 35.30 -5.77
CA LEU A 61 7.79 35.12 -4.31
C LEU A 61 9.14 35.66 -3.79
N PRO A 62 9.17 36.57 -2.80
CA PRO A 62 10.41 37.09 -2.25
C PRO A 62 11.35 35.96 -1.83
N GLU A 63 12.64 36.04 -2.21
CA GLU A 63 13.61 34.98 -1.87
C GLU A 63 13.73 34.75 -0.35
N SER A 64 13.56 35.82 0.44
CA SER A 64 13.46 35.74 1.89
C SER A 64 12.32 34.84 2.34
N LEU A 65 11.09 35.07 1.84
CA LEU A 65 9.93 34.24 2.17
C LEU A 65 10.11 32.80 1.68
N LYS A 66 10.66 32.60 0.49
CA LYS A 66 10.91 31.27 -0.07
C LYS A 66 11.84 30.46 0.82
N ASN A 67 12.98 31.04 1.21
CA ASN A 67 13.95 30.39 2.08
C ASN A 67 13.34 30.11 3.46
N THR A 68 12.62 31.08 4.03
CA THR A 68 12.00 30.92 5.34
C THR A 68 10.92 29.84 5.34
N LEU A 69 10.08 29.77 4.31
CA LEU A 69 9.12 28.68 4.14
C LEU A 69 9.83 27.33 4.00
N PHE A 70 10.91 27.22 3.21
CA PHE A 70 11.68 25.98 3.12
C PHE A 70 12.25 25.51 4.47
N HIS A 71 12.68 26.44 5.32
CA HIS A 71 13.17 26.13 6.67
C HIS A 71 12.04 25.84 7.66
N ALA A 72 10.86 26.44 7.51
CA ALA A 72 9.70 26.29 8.38
C ALA A 72 8.77 25.14 7.96
N ASN A 73 9.34 23.97 7.62
CA ASN A 73 8.55 22.81 7.18
C ASN A 73 7.61 22.23 8.27
N HIS A 74 7.77 22.65 9.53
CA HIS A 74 6.92 22.30 10.67
C HIS A 74 5.59 23.02 10.72
N ILE A 75 5.41 24.07 9.92
CA ILE A 75 4.19 24.86 9.88
C ILE A 75 3.45 24.50 8.60
N PRO A 76 2.18 24.06 8.67
CA PRO A 76 1.41 23.75 7.47
C PRO A 76 1.16 25.00 6.63
N LEU A 77 1.29 24.88 5.31
CA LEU A 77 1.17 25.98 4.36
C LEU A 77 -0.10 25.84 3.53
N LEU A 78 -0.96 26.85 3.59
CA LEU A 78 -2.11 27.06 2.71
C LEU A 78 -1.85 28.26 1.81
N VAL A 79 -2.39 28.20 0.60
CA VAL A 79 -2.27 29.29 -0.36
C VAL A 79 -3.66 29.79 -0.70
N ALA A 80 -3.88 31.10 -0.67
CA ALA A 80 -5.17 31.70 -0.95
C ALA A 80 -5.11 32.55 -2.22
N ASN A 81 -6.10 32.39 -3.09
CA ASN A 81 -6.17 32.93 -4.46
C ASN A 81 -5.24 32.26 -5.47
N ARG A 82 -5.51 32.52 -6.75
CA ARG A 82 -4.67 32.01 -7.84
C ARG A 82 -3.39 32.82 -7.93
N HIS A 83 -2.28 32.15 -7.72
CA HIS A 83 -0.95 32.72 -7.93
C HIS A 83 -0.38 32.31 -9.29
N PHE A 84 0.57 33.10 -9.77
CA PHE A 84 1.37 32.75 -10.95
C PHE A 84 2.50 31.74 -10.65
N PHE A 85 2.55 31.19 -9.43
CA PHE A 85 3.64 30.34 -8.93
C PHE A 85 3.12 28.99 -8.43
N SER A 86 3.91 27.93 -8.63
CA SER A 86 3.62 26.61 -8.06
C SER A 86 4.17 26.52 -6.64
N PHE A 87 3.26 26.29 -5.68
CA PHE A 87 3.58 26.03 -4.28
C PHE A 87 3.67 24.52 -3.96
N GLU A 88 3.39 23.66 -4.93
CA GLU A 88 3.46 22.19 -4.81
C GLU A 88 4.88 21.68 -4.51
N SER A 89 5.90 22.51 -4.73
CA SER A 89 7.30 22.17 -4.43
C SER A 89 7.65 22.27 -2.93
N PHE A 90 6.76 22.80 -2.08
CA PHE A 90 7.02 22.92 -0.64
C PHE A 90 6.47 21.69 0.12
N PRO A 91 7.28 21.03 0.96
CA PRO A 91 6.88 19.79 1.64
C PRO A 91 5.76 19.98 2.67
N GLN A 92 5.53 21.21 3.12
CA GLN A 92 4.45 21.58 4.05
C GLN A 92 3.17 22.08 3.37
N PHE A 93 3.11 22.08 2.03
CA PHE A 93 1.95 22.55 1.29
C PHE A 93 0.75 21.60 1.49
N ILE A 94 -0.38 22.15 1.93
CA ILE A 94 -1.60 21.40 2.22
C ILE A 94 -2.65 21.57 1.12
N GLY A 95 -2.76 22.76 0.54
CA GLY A 95 -3.74 23.02 -0.49
C GLY A 95 -4.06 24.50 -0.70
N GLU A 96 -5.01 24.73 -1.59
CA GLU A 96 -5.41 26.06 -2.05
C GLU A 96 -6.81 26.46 -1.53
N LEU A 97 -6.96 27.75 -1.23
CA LEU A 97 -8.18 28.41 -0.83
C LEU A 97 -8.58 29.40 -1.93
N GLU A 98 -9.81 29.33 -2.41
CA GLU A 98 -10.33 30.30 -3.38
C GLU A 98 -11.11 31.40 -2.64
N PHE A 99 -10.87 32.67 -2.99
CA PHE A 99 -11.66 33.79 -2.47
C PHE A 99 -12.83 34.09 -3.42
N PRO A 100 -14.05 34.36 -2.91
CA PRO A 100 -14.42 34.49 -1.51
C PRO A 100 -14.44 33.16 -0.74
N LEU A 101 -13.84 33.16 0.45
CA LEU A 101 -13.72 31.96 1.28
C LEU A 101 -15.09 31.44 1.71
N ASN A 102 -15.34 30.15 1.49
CA ASN A 102 -16.51 29.48 2.01
C ASN A 102 -16.15 28.71 3.31
N TYR A 103 -17.10 28.65 4.25
CA TYR A 103 -16.89 28.00 5.54
C TYR A 103 -16.50 26.50 5.43
N PRO A 104 -17.10 25.69 4.54
CA PRO A 104 -16.70 24.29 4.36
C PRO A 104 -15.24 24.11 3.93
N GLN A 105 -14.77 24.87 2.93
CA GLN A 105 -13.40 24.81 2.40
C GLN A 105 -12.39 25.26 3.45
N LEU A 106 -12.69 26.34 4.18
CA LEU A 106 -11.84 26.79 5.27
C LEU A 106 -11.77 25.76 6.40
N SER A 107 -12.91 25.17 6.79
CA SER A 107 -12.96 24.17 7.85
C SER A 107 -12.21 22.90 7.48
N ASP A 108 -12.29 22.48 6.21
CA ASP A 108 -11.58 21.32 5.70
C ASP A 108 -10.06 21.56 5.62
N ALA A 109 -9.65 22.73 5.12
CA ALA A 109 -8.25 23.13 5.09
C ALA A 109 -7.64 23.22 6.50
N LEU A 110 -8.37 23.80 7.47
CA LEU A 110 -7.94 23.88 8.87
C LEU A 110 -7.89 22.50 9.54
N ARG A 111 -8.79 21.58 9.18
CA ARG A 111 -8.72 20.18 9.62
C ARG A 111 -7.44 19.52 9.12
N HIS A 112 -7.09 19.68 7.85
CA HIS A 112 -5.84 19.16 7.30
C HIS A 112 -4.61 19.81 7.95
N CYS A 113 -4.64 21.11 8.27
CA CYS A 113 -3.59 21.76 9.07
C CYS A 113 -3.42 21.10 10.45
N LYS A 114 -4.53 20.82 11.15
CA LYS A 114 -4.51 20.15 12.46
C LYS A 114 -4.04 18.70 12.36
N GLU A 115 -4.36 17.99 11.29
CA GLU A 115 -3.83 16.64 11.03
C GLU A 115 -2.33 16.67 10.71
N PHE A 116 -1.87 17.65 9.92
CA PHE A 116 -0.45 17.86 9.64
C PHE A 116 0.35 18.18 10.91
N LEU A 117 -0.19 19.03 11.79
CA LEU A 117 0.39 19.31 13.10
C LEU A 117 0.27 18.14 14.07
N GLY A 118 -0.80 17.36 13.99
CA GLY A 118 -0.99 16.11 14.73
C GLY A 118 0.04 15.04 14.35
N ARG A 119 0.45 14.99 13.07
CA ARG A 119 1.60 14.20 12.61
C ARG A 119 2.93 14.70 13.18
N LYS A 120 3.01 15.95 13.66
CA LYS A 120 4.17 16.56 14.35
C LYS A 120 3.99 16.66 15.87
N GLY A 121 3.15 15.83 16.46
CA GLY A 121 3.11 15.57 17.91
C GLY A 121 4.20 14.61 18.42
N ILE A 122 5.37 14.54 17.77
CA ILE A 122 6.57 13.89 18.30
C ILE A 122 7.78 14.72 17.87
N GLN A 123 8.01 15.83 18.58
CA GLN A 123 9.32 16.46 18.62
C GLN A 123 10.21 15.62 19.54
N LEU A 124 10.62 14.44 19.05
CA LEU A 124 11.78 13.73 19.58
C LEU A 124 12.97 14.62 19.23
N GLN A 125 13.62 15.14 20.27
CA GLN A 125 14.89 15.84 20.17
C GLN A 125 15.78 15.14 19.13
N SER A 126 16.35 15.95 18.24
CA SER A 126 17.35 15.55 17.28
C SER A 126 18.55 14.94 17.99
N SER A 127 18.49 13.64 18.25
CA SER A 127 19.66 12.81 18.46
C SER A 127 19.69 11.81 17.31
N THR A 128 20.54 12.08 16.33
CA THR A 128 21.35 11.05 15.65
C THR A 128 20.84 9.61 15.75
N VAL A 129 19.77 9.24 15.03
CA VAL A 129 19.48 7.82 14.81
C VAL A 129 18.89 7.60 13.41
N SER A 130 19.75 7.42 12.43
CA SER A 130 19.44 6.79 11.14
C SER A 130 19.22 5.27 11.25
N ASN A 131 18.52 4.80 12.29
CA ASN A 131 18.34 3.36 12.59
C ASN A 131 17.13 3.03 13.50
N THR A 132 16.16 3.94 13.66
CA THR A 132 15.01 3.81 14.60
C THR A 132 13.76 3.17 14.01
N LEU A 133 13.61 3.13 12.68
CA LEU A 133 12.39 2.63 12.04
C LEU A 133 12.27 1.09 12.01
N PHE A 134 13.32 0.38 12.43
CA PHE A 134 13.28 -1.08 12.68
C PHE A 134 12.92 -1.45 14.13
N ARG A 135 12.62 -0.46 14.99
CA ARG A 135 12.63 -0.65 16.44
C ARG A 135 11.27 -0.89 17.07
N SER A 136 10.16 -0.49 16.48
CA SER A 136 8.86 -0.64 17.15
C SER A 136 8.14 -1.89 16.67
N LEU A 137 7.73 -2.75 17.61
CA LEU A 137 6.79 -3.81 17.34
C LEU A 137 5.42 -3.17 17.05
N VAL A 138 5.03 -3.11 15.78
CA VAL A 138 3.79 -2.51 15.31
C VAL A 138 2.61 -3.47 15.50
N GLY A 139 1.52 -2.92 16.02
CA GLY A 139 0.28 -3.64 16.28
C GLY A 139 -0.42 -3.13 17.55
N GLN A 140 -1.73 -3.25 17.53
CA GLN A 140 -2.64 -2.96 18.63
C GLN A 140 -3.44 -4.21 19.06
N SER A 141 -3.31 -5.33 18.35
CA SER A 141 -3.96 -6.58 18.74
C SER A 141 -3.54 -7.06 20.13
N LEU A 142 -4.46 -7.79 20.78
CA LEU A 142 -4.22 -8.33 22.14
C LEU A 142 -2.94 -9.16 22.20
N GLY A 143 -2.70 -10.03 21.22
CA GLY A 143 -1.49 -10.86 21.16
C GLY A 143 -0.20 -10.02 21.08
N ILE A 144 -0.21 -8.89 20.37
CA ILE A 144 0.96 -8.00 20.31
C ILE A 144 1.13 -7.16 21.58
N GLN A 145 0.03 -6.77 22.24
CA GLN A 145 0.09 -6.11 23.54
C GLN A 145 0.69 -7.04 24.60
N GLU A 146 0.30 -8.31 24.62
CA GLU A 146 0.87 -9.33 25.51
C GLU A 146 2.36 -9.53 25.24
N VAL A 147 2.76 -9.69 23.97
CA VAL A 147 4.18 -9.78 23.61
C VAL A 147 4.96 -8.53 24.07
N ARG A 148 4.41 -7.33 23.90
CA ARG A 148 5.04 -6.09 24.38
C ARG A 148 5.22 -6.09 25.89
N HIS A 149 4.20 -6.52 26.65
CA HIS A 149 4.29 -6.65 28.09
C HIS A 149 5.38 -7.65 28.53
N LEU A 150 5.45 -8.81 27.87
CA LEU A 150 6.49 -9.82 28.14
C LEU A 150 7.90 -9.29 27.83
N ILE A 151 8.06 -8.53 26.74
CA ILE A 151 9.33 -7.87 26.40
C ILE A 151 9.76 -6.92 27.52
N GLU A 152 8.86 -6.05 27.99
CA GLU A 152 9.16 -5.08 29.04
C GLU A 152 9.60 -5.76 30.34
N GLN A 153 8.93 -6.86 30.71
CA GLN A 153 9.29 -7.65 31.89
C GLN A 153 10.69 -8.28 31.76
N VAL A 154 10.97 -8.95 30.64
CA VAL A 154 12.20 -9.73 30.49
C VAL A 154 13.41 -8.89 30.11
N ALA A 155 13.22 -7.72 29.48
CA ALA A 155 14.32 -6.89 28.97
C ALA A 155 15.29 -6.48 30.09
N SER A 156 14.78 -6.18 31.28
CA SER A 156 15.59 -5.79 32.44
C SER A 156 16.43 -6.93 33.06
N THR A 157 16.12 -8.18 32.71
CA THR A 157 16.77 -9.38 33.27
C THR A 157 17.89 -9.90 32.38
N GLU A 158 18.73 -10.79 32.90
CA GLU A 158 19.78 -11.50 32.14
C GLU A 158 19.34 -12.91 31.69
N ALA A 159 18.04 -13.21 31.79
CA ALA A 159 17.50 -14.51 31.42
C ALA A 159 17.59 -14.76 29.90
N ASN A 160 17.78 -16.04 29.55
CA ASN A 160 17.68 -16.49 28.16
C ASN A 160 16.22 -16.42 27.72
N VAL A 161 15.99 -15.93 26.51
CA VAL A 161 14.65 -15.80 25.94
C VAL A 161 14.54 -16.71 24.72
N LEU A 162 13.46 -17.46 24.63
CA LEU A 162 13.12 -18.29 23.48
C LEU A 162 11.89 -17.71 22.79
N ILE A 163 12.03 -17.29 21.54
CA ILE A 163 10.96 -16.70 20.74
C ILE A 163 10.41 -17.75 19.79
N LEU A 164 9.15 -18.11 19.95
CA LEU A 164 8.46 -19.11 19.16
C LEU A 164 7.49 -18.43 18.19
N GLY A 165 7.20 -19.07 17.07
CA GLY A 165 6.15 -18.65 16.15
C GLY A 165 6.54 -18.83 14.68
N GLU A 166 5.54 -18.77 13.81
CA GLU A 166 5.68 -19.05 12.38
C GLU A 166 6.76 -18.16 11.69
N SER A 167 7.19 -18.56 10.50
CA SER A 167 8.14 -17.76 9.71
C SER A 167 7.52 -16.42 9.32
N GLY A 168 8.29 -15.34 9.43
CA GLY A 168 7.85 -14.00 9.03
C GLY A 168 6.93 -13.28 10.02
N THR A 169 6.71 -13.79 11.24
CA THR A 169 5.87 -13.13 12.27
C THR A 169 6.52 -11.93 12.97
N GLY A 170 7.84 -11.72 12.78
CA GLY A 170 8.59 -10.62 13.39
C GLY A 170 9.47 -11.00 14.59
N LYS A 171 9.87 -12.28 14.73
CA LYS A 171 10.73 -12.77 15.82
C LYS A 171 12.02 -11.95 16.01
N GLU A 172 12.67 -11.56 14.92
CA GLU A 172 13.87 -10.71 14.97
C GLU A 172 13.58 -9.32 15.54
N VAL A 173 12.43 -8.72 15.20
CA VAL A 173 12.02 -7.41 15.73
C VAL A 173 11.84 -7.49 17.24
N VAL A 174 11.25 -8.58 17.74
CA VAL A 174 11.14 -8.83 19.19
C VAL A 174 12.50 -8.99 19.85
N ALA A 175 13.42 -9.77 19.27
CA ALA A 175 14.77 -9.92 19.81
C ALA A 175 15.52 -8.59 19.90
N ARG A 176 15.38 -7.74 18.88
CA ARG A 176 15.96 -6.38 18.87
C ARG A 176 15.33 -5.50 19.94
N ASN A 177 14.01 -5.60 20.15
CA ASN A 177 13.31 -4.86 21.19
C ASN A 177 13.77 -5.24 22.60
N ILE A 178 13.94 -6.54 22.86
CA ILE A 178 14.47 -7.04 24.14
C ILE A 178 15.86 -6.45 24.39
N HIS A 179 16.74 -6.48 23.39
CA HIS A 179 18.08 -5.89 23.51
C HIS A 179 18.02 -4.38 23.77
N TYR A 180 17.20 -3.64 23.03
CA TYR A 180 17.08 -2.19 23.13
C TYR A 180 16.58 -1.71 24.50
N HIS A 181 15.68 -2.46 25.13
CA HIS A 181 15.15 -2.17 26.46
C HIS A 181 15.98 -2.79 27.60
N SER A 182 17.06 -3.50 27.28
CA SER A 182 17.91 -4.16 28.28
C SER A 182 19.00 -3.25 28.85
N ALA A 183 19.61 -3.70 29.96
CA ALA A 183 20.84 -3.10 30.49
C ALA A 183 21.99 -3.10 29.46
N ARG A 184 21.97 -4.06 28.51
CA ARG A 184 23.00 -4.25 27.47
C ARG A 184 22.73 -3.48 26.18
N ARG A 185 21.76 -2.57 26.15
CA ARG A 185 21.37 -1.77 24.96
C ARG A 185 22.49 -0.96 24.30
N ARG A 186 23.60 -0.69 25.02
CA ARG A 186 24.79 -0.01 24.49
C ARG A 186 25.82 -0.98 23.90
N GLY A 187 25.71 -2.25 24.23
CA GLY A 187 26.55 -3.32 23.71
C GLY A 187 26.11 -3.74 22.30
N PRO A 188 26.89 -4.63 21.65
CA PRO A 188 26.56 -5.12 20.32
C PRO A 188 25.32 -6.04 20.33
N PHE A 189 24.49 -5.92 19.29
CA PHE A 189 23.48 -6.92 18.95
C PHE A 189 23.97 -7.71 17.74
N VAL A 190 24.29 -8.99 17.95
CA VAL A 190 24.86 -9.84 16.91
C VAL A 190 23.84 -10.90 16.49
N PRO A 191 23.16 -10.73 15.35
CA PRO A 191 22.29 -11.76 14.80
C PRO A 191 23.10 -12.82 14.04
N ILE A 192 22.69 -14.08 14.18
CA ILE A 192 23.17 -15.20 13.37
C ILE A 192 21.98 -16.10 13.05
N ASN A 193 21.83 -16.47 11.77
CA ASN A 193 20.83 -17.44 11.34
C ASN A 193 21.51 -18.80 11.17
N CYS A 194 21.09 -19.77 11.97
CA CYS A 194 21.69 -21.10 12.01
C CYS A 194 21.33 -21.97 10.79
N GLY A 195 20.22 -21.67 10.10
CA GLY A 195 19.80 -22.38 8.89
C GLY A 195 20.48 -21.88 7.61
N ALA A 196 20.94 -20.62 7.58
CA ALA A 196 21.57 -20.02 6.41
C ALA A 196 23.06 -20.36 6.24
N ILE A 197 23.72 -20.82 7.31
CA ILE A 197 25.17 -21.09 7.31
C ILE A 197 25.39 -22.60 7.19
N PRO A 198 26.26 -23.07 6.27
CA PRO A 198 26.62 -24.49 6.18
C PRO A 198 27.11 -25.03 7.53
N ALA A 199 26.68 -26.24 7.88
CA ALA A 199 27.00 -26.88 9.16
C ALA A 199 28.50 -26.91 9.49
N GLU A 200 29.34 -27.12 8.47
CA GLU A 200 30.81 -27.16 8.60
C GLU A 200 31.42 -25.80 8.99
N LEU A 201 30.80 -24.70 8.58
CA LEU A 201 31.28 -23.34 8.84
C LEU A 201 30.64 -22.71 10.09
N LEU A 202 29.50 -23.24 10.54
CA LEU A 202 28.76 -22.69 11.67
C LEU A 202 29.60 -22.63 12.95
N GLU A 203 30.44 -23.65 13.18
CA GLU A 203 31.33 -23.68 14.34
C GLU A 203 32.34 -22.52 14.33
N SER A 204 32.99 -22.33 13.18
CA SER A 204 33.97 -21.29 12.95
C SER A 204 33.36 -19.89 13.00
N GLU A 205 32.12 -19.71 12.52
CA GLU A 205 31.40 -18.45 12.62
C GLU A 205 30.99 -18.14 14.07
N LEU A 206 30.49 -19.11 14.84
CA LEU A 206 30.04 -18.91 16.23
C LEU A 206 31.20 -18.67 17.21
N PHE A 207 32.21 -19.56 17.18
CA PHE A 207 33.28 -19.57 18.19
C PHE A 207 34.59 -18.97 17.70
N GLY A 208 34.74 -18.75 16.39
CA GLY A 208 36.01 -18.29 15.80
C GLY A 208 37.01 -19.43 15.64
N HIS A 209 38.10 -19.15 14.95
CA HIS A 209 39.16 -20.13 14.71
C HIS A 209 40.55 -19.51 14.82
N GLU A 210 41.51 -20.35 15.22
CA GLU A 210 42.93 -20.02 15.16
C GLU A 210 43.51 -20.30 13.76
N LYS A 211 44.66 -19.67 13.48
CA LYS A 211 45.38 -19.91 12.23
C LYS A 211 45.77 -21.39 12.13
N GLY A 212 45.40 -22.03 11.02
CA GLY A 212 45.68 -23.45 10.78
C GLY A 212 44.69 -24.44 11.39
N ALA A 213 43.55 -23.98 11.92
CA ALA A 213 42.54 -24.84 12.53
C ALA A 213 41.91 -25.86 11.55
N PHE A 214 41.80 -25.53 10.27
CA PHE A 214 41.31 -26.41 9.20
C PHE A 214 41.93 -26.01 7.86
N THR A 215 41.75 -26.84 6.82
CA THR A 215 42.24 -26.57 5.46
C THR A 215 41.59 -25.29 4.91
N GLY A 216 42.38 -24.22 4.80
CA GLY A 216 41.90 -22.89 4.37
C GLY A 216 41.94 -21.81 5.45
N ALA A 217 42.24 -22.15 6.71
CA ALA A 217 42.38 -21.20 7.82
C ALA A 217 43.73 -20.45 7.78
N ILE A 218 43.88 -19.51 6.83
CA ILE A 218 45.13 -18.75 6.62
C ILE A 218 45.38 -17.74 7.75
N THR A 219 44.32 -17.19 8.32
CA THR A 219 44.35 -16.21 9.41
C THR A 219 43.44 -16.65 10.55
N ALA A 220 43.64 -16.10 11.75
CA ALA A 220 42.71 -16.28 12.85
C ALA A 220 41.52 -15.32 12.69
N ARG A 221 40.32 -15.77 13.08
CA ARG A 221 39.08 -14.97 12.99
C ARG A 221 38.28 -15.09 14.29
N LYS A 222 37.79 -13.95 14.78
CA LYS A 222 36.90 -13.88 15.95
C LYS A 222 35.52 -14.43 15.61
N GLY A 223 34.94 -15.19 16.54
CA GLY A 223 33.58 -15.72 16.42
C GLY A 223 32.49 -14.72 16.82
N ARG A 224 31.23 -15.07 16.56
CA ARG A 224 30.06 -14.26 16.97
C ARG A 224 29.95 -14.09 18.48
N PHE A 225 30.34 -15.09 19.28
CA PHE A 225 30.37 -14.93 20.74
C PHE A 225 31.34 -13.82 21.19
N GLU A 226 32.54 -13.77 20.61
CA GLU A 226 33.50 -12.69 20.91
C GLU A 226 33.02 -11.33 20.41
N LEU A 227 32.37 -11.28 19.25
CA LEU A 227 31.80 -10.04 18.70
C LEU A 227 30.60 -9.54 19.50
N ALA A 228 29.92 -10.43 20.23
CA ALA A 228 28.74 -10.12 21.05
C ALA A 228 29.08 -9.81 22.51
N GLU A 229 30.37 -9.77 22.88
CA GLU A 229 30.83 -9.54 24.25
C GLU A 229 30.23 -8.24 24.84
N GLY A 230 29.68 -8.34 26.06
CA GLY A 230 28.97 -7.25 26.73
C GLY A 230 27.59 -6.92 26.13
N GLY A 231 27.15 -7.67 25.13
CA GLY A 231 25.94 -7.43 24.35
C GLY A 231 24.98 -8.61 24.32
N THR A 232 24.30 -8.79 23.18
CA THR A 232 23.30 -9.83 22.96
C THR A 232 23.59 -10.61 21.68
N LEU A 233 23.62 -11.93 21.79
CA LEU A 233 23.68 -12.85 20.65
C LEU A 233 22.26 -13.33 20.35
N PHE A 234 21.81 -13.06 19.13
CA PHE A 234 20.52 -13.52 18.63
C PHE A 234 20.72 -14.74 17.72
N LEU A 235 20.23 -15.89 18.16
CA LEU A 235 20.28 -17.17 17.45
C LEU A 235 18.94 -17.37 16.73
N ASP A 236 18.88 -17.01 15.45
CA ASP A 236 17.71 -17.23 14.61
C ASP A 236 17.73 -18.65 14.03
N GLU A 237 16.55 -19.25 13.97
CA GLU A 237 16.33 -20.63 13.55
C GLU A 237 17.18 -21.66 14.32
N ILE A 238 17.14 -21.60 15.66
CA ILE A 238 17.90 -22.52 16.52
C ILE A 238 17.57 -24.00 16.29
N GLY A 239 16.34 -24.31 15.84
CA GLY A 239 15.92 -25.65 15.44
C GLY A 239 16.63 -26.20 14.19
N ASP A 240 17.36 -25.39 13.44
CA ASP A 240 18.23 -25.83 12.34
C ASP A 240 19.67 -26.14 12.76
N MET A 241 20.00 -25.96 14.04
CA MET A 241 21.34 -26.20 14.54
C MET A 241 21.71 -27.70 14.52
N PRO A 242 22.84 -28.09 13.91
CA PRO A 242 23.35 -29.46 13.95
C PRO A 242 23.63 -29.96 15.38
N ALA A 243 23.47 -31.26 15.62
CA ALA A 243 23.55 -31.86 16.96
C ALA A 243 24.91 -31.63 17.66
N ASN A 244 26.03 -31.65 16.92
CA ASN A 244 27.36 -31.36 17.47
C ASN A 244 27.47 -29.92 17.99
N MET A 245 26.81 -28.97 17.34
CA MET A 245 26.79 -27.56 17.73
C MET A 245 25.87 -27.32 18.93
N GLN A 246 24.78 -28.09 19.05
CA GLN A 246 23.90 -28.04 20.22
C GLN A 246 24.69 -28.37 21.51
N VAL A 247 25.59 -29.36 21.48
CA VAL A 247 26.45 -29.71 22.63
C VAL A 247 27.39 -28.57 23.02
N LYS A 248 28.02 -27.94 22.03
CA LYS A 248 28.95 -26.83 22.27
C LYS A 248 28.21 -25.60 22.81
N LEU A 249 27.06 -25.28 22.24
CA LEU A 249 26.22 -24.18 22.73
C LEU A 249 25.77 -24.41 24.17
N LEU A 250 25.32 -25.63 24.51
CA LEU A 250 24.95 -25.99 25.88
C LEU A 250 26.11 -25.73 26.85
N ARG A 251 27.33 -26.14 26.47
CA ARG A 251 28.53 -25.91 27.29
C ARG A 251 28.77 -24.42 27.54
N VAL A 252 28.64 -23.57 26.51
CA VAL A 252 28.77 -22.11 26.68
C VAL A 252 27.69 -21.53 27.59
N LEU A 253 26.44 -22.00 27.47
CA LEU A 253 25.33 -21.54 28.30
C LEU A 253 25.48 -21.96 29.78
N GLN A 254 26.17 -23.08 30.04
CA GLN A 254 26.40 -23.61 31.39
C GLN A 254 27.68 -23.03 32.01
N GLU A 255 28.83 -23.18 31.34
CA GLU A 255 30.15 -22.83 31.84
C GLU A 255 30.49 -21.35 31.67
N ARG A 256 29.75 -20.61 30.83
CA ARG A 256 30.01 -19.20 30.47
C ARG A 256 31.42 -19.01 29.90
N CYS A 257 31.94 -20.02 29.21
CA CYS A 257 33.19 -19.97 28.49
C CYS A 257 33.15 -20.85 27.24
N PHE A 258 34.08 -20.61 26.32
CA PHE A 258 34.25 -21.38 25.09
C PHE A 258 35.70 -21.32 24.61
N GLU A 259 36.03 -22.14 23.62
CA GLU A 259 37.34 -22.19 22.99
C GLU A 259 37.18 -21.96 21.48
N ARG A 260 38.17 -21.35 20.85
CA ARG A 260 38.22 -21.23 19.39
C ARG A 260 38.48 -22.59 18.76
N VAL A 261 38.01 -22.77 17.53
CA VAL A 261 38.32 -23.98 16.75
C VAL A 261 39.84 -24.08 16.57
N GLY A 262 40.41 -25.22 16.97
CA GLY A 262 41.85 -25.49 16.91
C GLY A 262 42.69 -24.75 17.96
N GLY A 263 42.06 -24.03 18.90
CA GLY A 263 42.72 -23.35 20.01
C GLY A 263 42.46 -24.04 21.35
N ASN A 264 43.33 -23.78 22.32
CA ASN A 264 43.23 -24.33 23.69
C ASN A 264 42.98 -23.23 24.72
N THR A 265 42.78 -21.99 24.26
CA THR A 265 42.57 -20.82 25.10
C THR A 265 41.09 -20.68 25.43
N THR A 266 40.76 -20.86 26.70
CA THR A 266 39.39 -20.65 27.19
C THR A 266 39.08 -19.15 27.26
N ILE A 267 38.00 -18.73 26.62
CA ILE A 267 37.51 -17.36 26.53
C ILE A 267 36.20 -17.28 27.33
N LYS A 268 36.05 -16.28 28.20
CA LYS A 268 34.81 -16.04 28.93
C LYS A 268 33.75 -15.45 27.99
N ALA A 269 32.51 -15.92 28.09
CA ALA A 269 31.38 -15.43 27.32
C ALA A 269 30.47 -14.57 28.20
N ASP A 270 30.66 -13.25 28.19
CA ASP A 270 29.74 -12.30 28.81
C ASP A 270 28.69 -11.82 27.79
N VAL A 271 27.78 -12.73 27.43
CA VAL A 271 26.78 -12.51 26.38
C VAL A 271 25.41 -12.96 26.84
N ARG A 272 24.39 -12.13 26.60
CA ARG A 272 22.99 -12.53 26.73
C ARG A 272 22.53 -13.26 25.47
N VAL A 273 21.87 -14.41 25.61
CA VAL A 273 21.39 -15.21 24.48
C VAL A 273 19.89 -15.05 24.32
N VAL A 274 19.47 -14.73 23.10
CA VAL A 274 18.07 -14.75 22.67
C VAL A 274 17.99 -15.71 21.49
N ALA A 275 17.12 -16.71 21.55
CA ALA A 275 16.95 -17.69 20.49
C ALA A 275 15.56 -17.56 19.85
N ALA A 276 15.44 -17.89 18.58
CA ALA A 276 14.17 -17.93 17.87
C ALA A 276 14.06 -19.17 16.99
N THR A 277 12.85 -19.69 16.82
CA THR A 277 12.57 -20.76 15.85
C THR A 277 11.12 -20.76 15.39
N HIS A 278 10.88 -21.25 14.17
CA HIS A 278 9.55 -21.62 13.68
C HIS A 278 9.19 -23.09 13.85
N ARG A 279 10.11 -23.93 14.32
CA ARG A 279 9.91 -25.36 14.48
C ARG A 279 9.33 -25.71 15.84
N ASP A 280 8.60 -26.82 15.88
CA ASP A 280 8.16 -27.46 17.11
C ASP A 280 9.35 -28.20 17.74
N LEU A 281 9.96 -27.60 18.78
CA LEU A 281 11.11 -28.16 19.46
C LEU A 281 10.74 -29.41 20.27
N ASP A 282 9.53 -29.48 20.84
CA ASP A 282 9.08 -30.63 21.62
C ASP A 282 8.97 -31.87 20.72
N HIS A 283 8.41 -31.72 19.52
CA HIS A 283 8.42 -32.79 18.52
C HIS A 283 9.84 -33.19 18.12
N MET A 284 10.74 -32.24 17.89
CA MET A 284 12.14 -32.51 17.53
C MET A 284 12.93 -33.22 18.64
N ILE A 285 12.57 -32.99 19.91
CA ILE A 285 13.15 -33.72 21.04
C ILE A 285 12.70 -35.18 21.00
N SER A 286 11.43 -35.44 20.72
CA SER A 286 10.91 -36.81 20.57
C SER A 286 11.60 -37.59 19.43
N GLU A 287 11.97 -36.89 18.35
CA GLU A 287 12.73 -37.43 17.23
C GLU A 287 14.26 -37.50 17.46
N GLN A 288 14.76 -37.12 18.65
CA GLN A 288 16.19 -37.03 18.97
C GLN A 288 17.00 -36.09 18.04
N ARG A 289 16.32 -35.15 17.36
CA ARG A 289 16.95 -34.15 16.48
C ARG A 289 17.37 -32.89 17.23
N PHE A 290 16.71 -32.62 18.36
CA PHE A 290 17.05 -31.53 19.26
C PHE A 290 17.28 -32.08 20.66
N ARG A 291 18.31 -31.60 21.36
CA ARG A 291 18.60 -32.09 22.70
C ARG A 291 17.70 -31.45 23.76
N GLU A 292 17.14 -32.28 24.61
CA GLU A 292 16.28 -31.89 25.73
C GLU A 292 17.00 -30.98 26.74
N ASP A 293 18.28 -31.26 27.04
CA ASP A 293 19.08 -30.47 27.99
C ASP A 293 19.33 -29.03 27.50
N LEU A 294 19.55 -28.84 26.21
CA LEU A 294 19.66 -27.53 25.58
C LEU A 294 18.32 -26.79 25.57
N TYR A 295 17.23 -27.49 25.27
CA TYR A 295 15.89 -26.90 25.27
C TYR A 295 15.55 -26.27 26.61
N TYR A 296 15.67 -26.99 27.73
CA TYR A 296 15.37 -26.42 29.05
C TYR A 296 16.31 -25.27 29.45
N ARG A 297 17.53 -25.22 28.91
CA ARG A 297 18.47 -24.11 29.18
C ARG A 297 18.16 -22.85 28.36
N LEU A 298 17.55 -23.00 27.19
CA LEU A 298 17.10 -21.90 26.33
C LEU A 298 15.69 -21.43 26.73
N ASN A 299 14.79 -22.35 27.03
CA ASN A 299 13.38 -22.10 27.35
C ASN A 299 13.18 -21.64 28.80
N VAL A 300 13.94 -20.62 29.22
CA VAL A 300 13.80 -20.00 30.55
C VAL A 300 12.65 -18.99 30.54
N PHE A 301 12.52 -18.24 29.44
CA PHE A 301 11.44 -17.28 29.24
C PHE A 301 10.92 -17.40 27.79
N PRO A 302 9.85 -18.17 27.54
CA PRO A 302 9.24 -18.27 26.21
C PRO A 302 8.43 -17.02 25.86
N ILE A 303 8.49 -16.61 24.60
CA ILE A 303 7.62 -15.59 24.01
C ILE A 303 7.05 -16.16 22.72
N GLU A 304 5.73 -16.34 22.67
CA GLU A 304 5.03 -16.84 21.50
C GLU A 304 4.56 -15.68 20.62
N MET A 305 4.93 -15.72 19.34
CA MET A 305 4.53 -14.72 18.36
C MET A 305 3.23 -15.12 17.66
N PRO A 306 2.18 -14.28 17.71
CA PRO A 306 0.95 -14.55 16.99
C PRO A 306 1.17 -14.46 15.48
N ALA A 307 0.57 -15.41 14.75
CA ALA A 307 0.53 -15.37 13.30
C ALA A 307 -0.35 -14.21 12.83
N LEU A 308 -0.08 -13.67 11.64
CA LEU A 308 -0.77 -12.50 11.09
C LEU A 308 -2.26 -12.77 10.87
N LYS A 309 -2.63 -14.01 10.53
CA LYS A 309 -4.03 -14.46 10.42
C LYS A 309 -4.84 -14.29 11.70
N ASP A 310 -4.20 -14.37 12.87
CA ASP A 310 -4.84 -14.25 14.18
C ASP A 310 -4.90 -12.79 14.66
N ARG A 311 -4.23 -11.87 13.94
CA ARG A 311 -4.18 -10.42 14.23
C ARG A 311 -4.41 -9.58 12.97
N LYS A 312 -5.45 -9.92 12.19
CA LYS A 312 -5.81 -9.23 10.94
C LYS A 312 -6.06 -7.72 11.13
N GLU A 313 -6.48 -7.31 12.33
CA GLU A 313 -6.66 -5.90 12.71
C GLU A 313 -5.36 -5.07 12.71
N ASP A 314 -4.20 -5.71 12.78
CA ASP A 314 -2.90 -5.03 12.73
C ASP A 314 -2.44 -4.75 11.28
N ILE A 315 -3.06 -5.37 10.27
CA ILE A 315 -2.64 -5.26 8.86
C ILE A 315 -2.61 -3.79 8.36
N PRO A 316 -3.64 -2.95 8.62
CA PRO A 316 -3.60 -1.55 8.20
C PRO A 316 -2.44 -0.77 8.83
N LEU A 317 -2.16 -1.01 10.11
CA LEU A 317 -1.04 -0.37 10.82
C LEU A 317 0.31 -0.84 10.28
N LEU A 318 0.45 -2.13 9.99
CA LEU A 318 1.64 -2.71 9.39
C LEU A 318 1.88 -2.15 7.97
N LEU A 319 0.84 -2.03 7.16
CA LEU A 319 0.92 -1.42 5.83
C LEU A 319 1.43 0.02 5.93
N GLN A 320 0.86 0.82 6.83
CA GLN A 320 1.29 2.20 7.04
C GLN A 320 2.79 2.28 7.40
N GLU A 321 3.24 1.48 8.36
CA GLU A 321 4.66 1.46 8.75
C GLU A 321 5.57 1.02 7.59
N LEU A 322 5.17 -0.03 6.86
CA LEU A 322 5.95 -0.54 5.73
C LEU A 322 6.07 0.51 4.62
N MET A 323 4.99 1.24 4.31
CA MET A 323 5.01 2.33 3.33
C MET A 323 5.91 3.48 3.79
N THR A 324 5.74 3.97 5.03
CA THR A 324 6.58 5.03 5.59
C THR A 324 8.07 4.65 5.58
N ARG A 325 8.37 3.38 5.85
CA ARG A 325 9.75 2.89 5.77
C ARG A 325 10.31 2.95 4.35
N MET A 326 9.54 2.52 3.35
CA MET A 326 9.98 2.56 1.96
C MET A 326 10.19 4.00 1.46
N GLU A 327 9.36 4.94 1.89
CA GLU A 327 9.55 6.37 1.60
C GLU A 327 10.86 6.92 2.17
N VAL A 328 11.21 6.54 3.40
CA VAL A 328 12.50 6.93 4.03
C VAL A 328 13.69 6.33 3.31
N ASP A 329 13.54 5.12 2.76
CA ASP A 329 14.55 4.47 1.92
C ASP A 329 14.62 5.08 0.50
N GLY A 330 13.84 6.13 0.22
CA GLY A 330 13.86 6.90 -1.03
C GLY A 330 12.94 6.36 -2.12
N ALA A 331 12.05 5.42 -1.80
CA ALA A 331 11.09 4.89 -2.75
C ALA A 331 9.91 5.84 -2.97
N SER A 332 9.21 5.68 -4.10
CA SER A 332 8.02 6.48 -4.39
C SER A 332 6.87 6.09 -3.46
N PRO A 333 6.16 7.05 -2.85
CA PRO A 333 5.00 6.76 -2.01
C PRO A 333 3.91 6.03 -2.78
N ILE A 334 3.21 5.12 -2.11
CA ILE A 334 1.98 4.49 -2.61
C ILE A 334 0.91 4.56 -1.52
N CYS A 335 -0.35 4.55 -1.94
CA CYS A 335 -1.49 4.49 -1.03
C CYS A 335 -2.42 3.35 -1.43
N PHE A 336 -2.93 2.57 -0.48
CA PHE A 336 -3.92 1.53 -0.76
C PHE A 336 -5.34 2.09 -0.61
N THR A 337 -6.26 1.69 -1.49
CA THR A 337 -7.68 2.00 -1.29
C THR A 337 -8.22 1.23 -0.08
N PRO A 338 -9.28 1.71 0.58
CA PRO A 338 -9.94 0.95 1.65
C PRO A 338 -10.40 -0.45 1.19
N ARG A 339 -10.80 -0.59 -0.08
CA ARG A 339 -11.16 -1.87 -0.69
C ARG A 339 -9.96 -2.81 -0.78
N ALA A 340 -8.80 -2.30 -1.21
CA ALA A 340 -7.57 -3.07 -1.24
C ALA A 340 -7.18 -3.53 0.17
N ILE A 341 -7.24 -2.64 1.18
CA ILE A 341 -6.94 -2.99 2.58
C ILE A 341 -7.88 -4.10 3.08
N ASN A 342 -9.19 -4.01 2.83
CA ASN A 342 -10.15 -5.05 3.25
C ASN A 342 -9.83 -6.40 2.59
N SER A 343 -9.53 -6.42 1.29
CA SER A 343 -9.11 -7.63 0.57
C SER A 343 -7.83 -8.24 1.15
N LEU A 344 -6.88 -7.39 1.59
CA LEU A 344 -5.66 -7.82 2.27
C LEU A 344 -5.94 -8.35 3.69
N MET A 345 -6.93 -7.83 4.40
CA MET A 345 -7.33 -8.33 5.70
C MET A 345 -8.00 -9.71 5.63
N GLU A 346 -8.66 -10.04 4.52
CA GLU A 346 -9.28 -11.36 4.33
C GLU A 346 -8.25 -12.47 4.11
N HIS A 347 -7.11 -12.16 3.47
CA HIS A 347 -6.04 -13.11 3.20
C HIS A 347 -5.46 -13.74 4.48
N ASP A 348 -5.04 -15.00 4.40
CA ASP A 348 -4.52 -15.76 5.54
C ASP A 348 -3.02 -15.55 5.82
N TRP A 349 -2.28 -14.93 4.90
CA TRP A 349 -0.87 -14.58 5.07
C TRP A 349 0.03 -15.74 5.56
N PRO A 350 0.20 -16.82 4.79
CA PRO A 350 1.07 -17.93 5.17
C PRO A 350 2.53 -17.51 5.37
N GLY A 351 3.01 -16.46 4.70
CA GLY A 351 4.33 -15.86 4.94
C GLY A 351 4.33 -14.70 5.95
N ASN A 352 3.22 -14.48 6.65
CA ASN A 352 3.04 -13.47 7.69
C ASN A 352 3.48 -12.06 7.23
N VAL A 353 4.12 -11.28 8.12
CA VAL A 353 4.56 -9.90 7.86
C VAL A 353 5.63 -9.85 6.75
N ARG A 354 6.43 -10.92 6.57
CA ARG A 354 7.42 -10.99 5.48
C ARG A 354 6.73 -11.03 4.11
N GLU A 355 5.63 -11.78 3.98
CA GLU A 355 4.85 -11.78 2.74
C GLU A 355 4.17 -10.42 2.50
N LEU A 356 3.63 -9.79 3.54
CA LEU A 356 3.05 -8.45 3.46
C LEU A 356 4.08 -7.41 3.00
N ALA A 357 5.28 -7.42 3.57
CA ALA A 357 6.38 -6.54 3.16
C ALA A 357 6.76 -6.72 1.69
N ASN A 358 6.90 -7.97 1.24
CA ASN A 358 7.21 -8.28 -0.16
C ASN A 358 6.10 -7.81 -1.11
N LEU A 359 4.83 -7.86 -0.69
CA LEU A 359 3.72 -7.32 -1.47
C LEU A 359 3.81 -5.80 -1.58
N VAL A 360 4.01 -5.09 -0.47
CA VAL A 360 4.14 -3.62 -0.47
C VAL A 360 5.31 -3.20 -1.36
N GLU A 361 6.47 -3.83 -1.22
CA GLU A 361 7.63 -3.57 -2.06
C GLU A 361 7.33 -3.75 -3.55
N ARG A 362 6.64 -4.85 -3.89
CA ARG A 362 6.20 -5.10 -5.26
C ARG A 362 5.24 -4.03 -5.76
N MET A 363 4.31 -3.55 -4.94
CA MET A 363 3.36 -2.50 -5.33
C MET A 363 4.05 -1.16 -5.56
N VAL A 364 5.05 -0.81 -4.73
CA VAL A 364 5.86 0.40 -4.89
C VAL A 364 6.61 0.40 -6.22
N ILE A 365 7.15 -0.76 -6.63
CA ILE A 365 7.87 -0.89 -7.91
C ILE A 365 6.92 -0.79 -9.11
N LEU A 366 5.72 -1.39 -9.03
CA LEU A 366 4.78 -1.46 -10.15
C LEU A 366 3.95 -0.18 -10.33
N TYR A 367 3.63 0.51 -9.24
CA TYR A 367 2.69 1.63 -9.22
C TYR A 367 3.26 2.82 -8.42
N PRO A 368 4.40 3.40 -8.84
CA PRO A 368 5.00 4.52 -8.13
C PRO A 368 4.04 5.73 -8.09
N ASN A 369 3.96 6.42 -6.96
CA ASN A 369 3.13 7.62 -6.75
C ASN A 369 1.65 7.42 -7.09
N SER A 370 1.13 6.20 -6.90
CA SER A 370 -0.21 5.83 -7.36
C SER A 370 -1.07 5.26 -6.23
N LEU A 371 -2.39 5.33 -6.45
CA LEU A 371 -3.38 4.69 -5.60
C LEU A 371 -3.57 3.22 -6.04
N VAL A 372 -3.26 2.28 -5.15
CA VAL A 372 -3.37 0.83 -5.38
C VAL A 372 -4.77 0.36 -4.97
N ASP A 373 -5.57 -0.06 -5.95
CA ASP A 373 -6.90 -0.64 -5.73
C ASP A 373 -6.85 -2.18 -5.79
N VAL A 374 -7.95 -2.86 -5.45
CA VAL A 374 -8.05 -4.34 -5.44
C VAL A 374 -7.62 -4.95 -6.77
N ASN A 375 -7.94 -4.30 -7.89
CA ASN A 375 -7.61 -4.76 -9.24
C ASN A 375 -6.10 -4.75 -9.54
N HIS A 376 -5.33 -3.92 -8.83
CA HIS A 376 -3.87 -3.84 -8.94
C HIS A 376 -3.16 -4.91 -8.11
N LEU A 377 -3.84 -5.49 -7.12
CA LEU A 377 -3.29 -6.58 -6.32
C LEU A 377 -3.11 -7.84 -7.18
N PRO A 378 -2.09 -8.68 -6.94
CA PRO A 378 -2.00 -10.02 -7.52
C PRO A 378 -3.27 -10.84 -7.24
N THR A 379 -3.63 -11.73 -8.17
CA THR A 379 -4.88 -12.52 -8.11
C THR A 379 -5.07 -13.27 -6.79
N LYS A 380 -3.99 -13.77 -6.19
CA LYS A 380 -4.02 -14.45 -4.89
C LYS A 380 -4.42 -13.59 -3.69
N TYR A 381 -4.47 -12.27 -3.83
CA TYR A 381 -4.86 -11.33 -2.77
C TYR A 381 -6.21 -10.66 -3.03
N ARG A 382 -6.94 -11.08 -4.06
CA ARG A 382 -8.26 -10.55 -4.42
C ARG A 382 -9.34 -11.44 -3.79
N TYR A 383 -9.84 -11.03 -2.63
CA TYR A 383 -10.83 -11.79 -1.87
C TYR A 383 -12.21 -11.15 -1.86
N SER A 384 -12.32 -9.89 -2.31
CA SER A 384 -13.63 -9.27 -2.47
C SER A 384 -14.45 -9.99 -3.54
N ASP A 385 -15.55 -10.62 -3.11
CA ASP A 385 -16.70 -10.97 -3.94
C ASP A 385 -17.31 -9.69 -4.49
N ILE A 386 -16.71 -9.22 -5.57
CA ILE A 386 -17.26 -8.15 -6.39
C ILE A 386 -17.22 -8.76 -7.78
N PRO A 387 -18.35 -8.73 -8.53
CA PRO A 387 -18.34 -9.17 -9.92
C PRO A 387 -17.12 -8.57 -10.57
N GLU A 388 -16.41 -9.38 -11.35
CA GLU A 388 -15.44 -8.89 -12.33
C GLU A 388 -15.98 -7.55 -12.85
N PHE A 389 -15.17 -6.49 -12.81
CA PHE A 389 -15.55 -5.24 -13.46
C PHE A 389 -15.69 -5.56 -14.94
N GLN A 390 -16.86 -6.09 -15.31
CA GLN A 390 -17.47 -5.84 -16.56
C GLN A 390 -17.63 -4.33 -16.51
N PRO A 391 -16.97 -3.57 -17.39
CA PRO A 391 -17.46 -2.23 -17.61
C PRO A 391 -18.96 -2.43 -17.79
N GLU A 392 -19.78 -1.84 -16.91
CA GLU A 392 -21.11 -1.49 -17.40
C GLU A 392 -20.79 -0.78 -18.70
N PRO A 393 -21.22 -1.32 -19.86
CA PRO A 393 -20.99 -0.64 -21.12
C PRO A 393 -21.44 0.77 -20.81
N SER A 394 -20.48 1.69 -20.90
CA SER A 394 -20.63 3.04 -20.38
C SER A 394 -22.05 3.49 -20.62
N ARG A 395 -22.70 4.19 -19.70
CA ARG A 395 -23.95 4.91 -20.01
C ARG A 395 -23.77 6.01 -21.09
N PHE A 396 -22.76 5.88 -21.94
CA PHE A 396 -22.84 6.15 -23.36
C PHE A 396 -23.28 4.87 -24.08
N ASN A 397 -24.54 4.44 -23.89
CA ASN A 397 -25.18 3.70 -24.97
C ASN A 397 -25.04 4.64 -26.18
N SER A 398 -24.40 4.18 -27.24
CA SER A 398 -24.57 4.83 -28.53
C SER A 398 -26.07 4.97 -28.75
N VAL A 399 -26.52 6.06 -29.38
CA VAL A 399 -27.96 6.29 -29.68
C VAL A 399 -28.59 5.04 -30.31
N GLU A 400 -27.79 4.23 -31.01
CA GLU A 400 -28.14 2.97 -31.66
C GLU A 400 -28.52 1.82 -30.68
N GLU A 401 -27.91 1.73 -29.48
CA GLU A 401 -28.27 0.70 -28.48
C GLU A 401 -29.53 1.07 -27.69
N GLN A 402 -29.74 2.36 -27.41
CA GLN A 402 -31.02 2.84 -26.87
C GLN A 402 -32.15 2.71 -27.90
N GLU A 403 -31.89 2.93 -29.19
CA GLU A 403 -32.87 2.68 -30.25
C GLU A 403 -33.22 1.18 -30.34
N ARG A 404 -32.26 0.27 -30.12
CA ARG A 404 -32.51 -1.18 -30.10
C ARG A 404 -33.39 -1.63 -28.93
N ASP A 405 -33.14 -1.15 -27.72
CA ASP A 405 -33.94 -1.53 -26.55
C ASP A 405 -35.36 -0.95 -26.63
N VAL A 406 -35.51 0.29 -27.14
CA VAL A 406 -36.82 0.90 -27.39
C VAL A 406 -37.57 0.16 -28.50
N LEU A 407 -36.88 -0.30 -29.56
CA LEU A 407 -37.50 -1.14 -30.60
C LEU A 407 -37.89 -2.51 -30.04
N ALA A 408 -37.07 -3.14 -29.21
CA ALA A 408 -37.38 -4.42 -28.59
C ALA A 408 -38.60 -4.34 -27.67
N ASP A 409 -38.79 -3.23 -26.94
CA ASP A 409 -39.99 -2.98 -26.14
C ASP A 409 -41.24 -2.68 -27.00
N ILE A 410 -41.08 -1.98 -28.13
CA ILE A 410 -42.17 -1.75 -29.09
C ILE A 410 -42.63 -3.06 -29.75
N PHE A 411 -41.72 -4.03 -29.95
CA PHE A 411 -42.02 -5.33 -30.54
C PHE A 411 -42.34 -6.44 -29.52
N SER A 412 -42.21 -6.20 -28.21
CA SER A 412 -42.55 -7.16 -27.16
C SER A 412 -44.00 -7.03 -26.68
N GLU A 413 -44.63 -5.85 -26.83
CA GLU A 413 -46.05 -5.67 -26.57
C GLU A 413 -46.91 -6.10 -27.78
N ASN A 414 -47.30 -7.38 -27.76
CA ASN A 414 -48.37 -8.02 -28.54
C ASN A 414 -48.21 -8.08 -30.07
N PHE A 415 -47.56 -9.14 -30.56
CA PHE A 415 -47.98 -9.76 -31.83
C PHE A 415 -48.11 -11.28 -31.66
N SER A 416 -49.28 -11.70 -31.16
CA SER A 416 -49.68 -13.10 -31.05
C SER A 416 -49.97 -13.68 -32.43
N PHE A 417 -49.30 -14.78 -32.76
CA PHE A 417 -49.48 -15.52 -34.02
C PHE A 417 -50.69 -16.46 -33.91
N GLU A 418 -51.90 -15.91 -33.89
CA GLU A 418 -53.13 -16.70 -34.00
C GLU A 418 -54.17 -15.99 -34.87
N GLN A 419 -54.08 -16.17 -36.19
CA GLN A 419 -55.27 -16.38 -37.03
C GLN A 419 -54.90 -16.90 -38.42
N ASP A 420 -55.56 -18.00 -38.78
CA ASP A 420 -55.59 -18.61 -40.10
C ASP A 420 -55.83 -17.59 -41.22
N GLY A 421 -54.96 -17.63 -42.23
CA GLY A 421 -55.15 -16.89 -43.47
C GLY A 421 -54.08 -17.26 -44.48
N GLU A 422 -54.47 -18.00 -45.52
CA GLU A 422 -53.66 -18.27 -46.71
C GLU A 422 -53.04 -16.97 -47.25
N PHE A 423 -51.73 -16.78 -47.07
CA PHE A 423 -50.93 -15.86 -47.87
C PHE A 423 -49.83 -16.66 -48.55
N SER A 424 -50.20 -17.26 -49.68
CA SER A 424 -49.25 -17.76 -50.67
C SER A 424 -48.45 -16.58 -51.22
N ILE A 425 -47.17 -16.46 -50.81
CA ILE A 425 -46.20 -15.60 -51.47
C ILE A 425 -45.88 -16.26 -52.82
N SER A 426 -46.66 -15.91 -53.84
CA SER A 426 -46.36 -16.22 -55.24
C SER A 426 -45.22 -15.30 -55.70
N GLY A 427 -44.00 -15.70 -55.39
CA GLY A 427 -42.77 -15.08 -55.90
C GLY A 427 -41.60 -15.98 -55.52
N HIS A 428 -41.02 -16.68 -56.50
CA HIS A 428 -39.88 -17.58 -56.32
C HIS A 428 -38.70 -16.87 -55.65
N PHE A 429 -38.56 -17.04 -54.34
CA PHE A 429 -37.29 -16.85 -53.66
C PHE A 429 -36.52 -18.17 -53.74
N ASP A 430 -35.58 -18.27 -54.68
CA ASP A 430 -34.53 -19.29 -54.64
C ASP A 430 -33.50 -18.89 -53.56
N THR A 431 -33.94 -18.84 -52.30
CA THR A 431 -33.01 -18.87 -51.18
C THR A 431 -32.52 -20.31 -51.04
N PRO A 432 -31.20 -20.60 -51.17
CA PRO A 432 -30.71 -21.94 -50.98
C PRO A 432 -31.04 -22.40 -49.56
N GLN A 433 -31.83 -23.47 -49.41
CA GLN A 433 -32.13 -24.06 -48.09
C GLN A 433 -30.87 -24.64 -47.40
N SER A 434 -29.76 -24.74 -48.14
CA SER A 434 -28.45 -25.14 -47.65
C SER A 434 -27.34 -24.42 -48.42
N LEU A 435 -26.23 -24.08 -47.74
CA LEU A 435 -25.06 -23.44 -48.35
C LEU A 435 -24.43 -24.35 -49.43
N PRO A 436 -24.33 -23.89 -50.70
CA PRO A 436 -23.68 -24.66 -51.76
C PRO A 436 -22.17 -24.83 -51.50
N PRO A 437 -21.57 -25.95 -51.95
CA PRO A 437 -20.16 -26.28 -51.66
C PRO A 437 -19.15 -25.31 -52.28
N GLU A 438 -19.58 -24.50 -53.24
CA GLU A 438 -18.76 -23.46 -53.91
C GLU A 438 -18.74 -22.14 -53.12
N GLY A 439 -19.51 -22.03 -52.03
CA GLY A 439 -19.66 -20.83 -51.22
C GLY A 439 -20.61 -19.80 -51.83
N ILE A 440 -21.07 -18.84 -51.03
CA ILE A 440 -21.92 -17.73 -51.49
C ILE A 440 -21.28 -16.39 -51.12
N ASN A 441 -21.39 -15.41 -52.03
CA ASN A 441 -21.08 -14.03 -51.71
C ASN A 441 -22.27 -13.43 -50.94
N LEU A 442 -22.23 -13.55 -49.61
CA LEU A 442 -23.31 -13.10 -48.72
C LEU A 442 -23.68 -11.62 -48.93
N LYS A 443 -22.70 -10.79 -49.32
CA LYS A 443 -22.91 -9.36 -49.57
C LYS A 443 -23.78 -9.11 -50.80
N GLU A 444 -23.65 -9.93 -51.85
CA GLU A 444 -24.49 -9.84 -53.06
C GLU A 444 -25.89 -10.38 -52.79
N LEU A 445 -26.01 -11.53 -52.13
CA LEU A 445 -27.31 -12.13 -51.80
C LEU A 445 -28.17 -11.19 -50.92
N LEU A 446 -27.56 -10.55 -49.92
CA LEU A 446 -28.25 -9.59 -49.06
C LEU A 446 -28.66 -8.32 -49.82
N ALA A 447 -27.83 -7.87 -50.76
CA ALA A 447 -28.18 -6.72 -51.61
C ALA A 447 -29.37 -7.06 -52.53
N ASP A 448 -29.40 -8.25 -53.13
CA ASP A 448 -30.50 -8.69 -53.99
C ASP A 448 -31.81 -8.87 -53.21
N LEU A 449 -31.74 -9.44 -52.01
CA LEU A 449 -32.88 -9.52 -51.09
C LEU A 449 -33.40 -8.12 -50.74
N GLU A 450 -32.51 -7.21 -50.40
CA GLU A 450 -32.85 -5.83 -50.03
C GLU A 450 -33.53 -5.08 -51.19
N VAL A 451 -33.00 -5.20 -52.41
CA VAL A 451 -33.58 -4.63 -53.63
C VAL A 451 -35.00 -5.18 -53.87
N ASN A 452 -35.19 -6.48 -53.73
CA ASN A 452 -36.50 -7.12 -53.94
C ASN A 452 -37.54 -6.65 -52.91
N LEU A 453 -37.19 -6.59 -51.64
CA LEU A 453 -38.11 -6.14 -50.58
C LEU A 453 -38.48 -4.66 -50.76
N ILE A 454 -37.53 -3.82 -51.18
CA ILE A 454 -37.79 -2.41 -51.49
C ILE A 454 -38.79 -2.28 -52.65
N ASN A 455 -38.61 -3.05 -53.73
CA ASN A 455 -39.54 -3.04 -54.86
C ASN A 455 -40.94 -3.52 -54.48
N GLN A 456 -41.04 -4.60 -53.70
CA GLN A 456 -42.33 -5.13 -53.24
C GLN A 456 -43.06 -4.13 -52.34
N ALA A 457 -42.36 -3.46 -51.43
CA ALA A 457 -42.95 -2.43 -50.57
C ALA A 457 -43.41 -1.20 -51.37
N LEU A 458 -42.64 -0.79 -52.39
CA LEU A 458 -43.02 0.31 -53.28
C LEU A 458 -44.26 -0.05 -54.11
N ASP A 459 -44.31 -1.26 -54.68
CA ASP A 459 -45.45 -1.71 -55.47
C ASP A 459 -46.72 -1.87 -54.61
N ALA A 460 -46.59 -2.43 -53.39
CA ALA A 460 -47.69 -2.58 -52.45
C ALA A 460 -48.28 -1.23 -51.98
N GLN A 461 -47.46 -0.19 -51.91
CA GLN A 461 -47.87 1.15 -51.47
C GLN A 461 -48.09 2.14 -52.63
N GLY A 462 -48.20 1.63 -53.87
CA GLY A 462 -48.51 2.43 -55.06
C GLY A 462 -47.45 3.48 -55.41
N GLY A 463 -46.17 3.22 -55.12
CA GLY A 463 -45.04 4.10 -55.38
C GLY A 463 -44.85 5.23 -54.36
N ILE A 464 -45.64 5.26 -53.27
CA ILE A 464 -45.51 6.29 -52.23
C ILE A 464 -44.33 5.93 -51.30
N VAL A 465 -43.18 6.55 -51.57
CA VAL A 465 -41.90 6.28 -50.87
C VAL A 465 -42.00 6.43 -49.35
N ALA A 466 -42.80 7.37 -48.84
CA ALA A 466 -42.97 7.53 -47.39
C ALA A 466 -43.64 6.30 -46.75
N ARG A 467 -44.73 5.80 -47.36
CA ARG A 467 -45.47 4.63 -46.86
C ARG A 467 -44.70 3.34 -47.06
N ALA A 468 -43.95 3.23 -48.15
CA ALA A 468 -43.05 2.10 -48.37
C ALA A 468 -41.90 2.07 -47.35
N ALA A 469 -41.38 3.24 -46.96
CA ALA A 469 -40.35 3.34 -45.92
C ALA A 469 -40.90 2.92 -44.55
N ASP A 470 -42.12 3.39 -44.22
CA ASP A 470 -42.81 2.99 -42.98
C ASP A 470 -43.09 1.47 -42.95
N MET A 471 -43.51 0.88 -44.09
CA MET A 471 -43.75 -0.56 -44.22
C MET A 471 -42.47 -1.40 -44.05
N LEU A 472 -41.31 -0.86 -44.43
CA LEU A 472 -40.01 -1.49 -44.26
C LEU A 472 -39.35 -1.14 -42.92
N GLY A 473 -40.03 -0.41 -42.04
CA GLY A 473 -39.50 -0.01 -40.73
C GLY A 473 -38.27 0.90 -40.82
N MET A 474 -38.13 1.71 -41.87
CA MET A 474 -36.98 2.58 -42.07
C MET A 474 -37.37 4.01 -42.38
N ARG A 475 -36.48 4.97 -42.07
CA ARG A 475 -36.75 6.39 -42.35
C ARG A 475 -36.82 6.63 -43.87
N ARG A 476 -37.76 7.47 -44.32
CA ARG A 476 -37.93 7.85 -45.74
C ARG A 476 -36.63 8.27 -46.42
N THR A 477 -35.80 9.07 -45.74
CA THR A 477 -34.50 9.53 -46.26
C THR A 477 -33.55 8.38 -46.54
N THR A 478 -33.51 7.38 -45.65
CA THR A 478 -32.70 6.17 -45.79
C THR A 478 -33.20 5.31 -46.96
N LEU A 479 -34.53 5.21 -47.16
CA LEU A 479 -35.07 4.49 -48.32
C LEU A 479 -34.68 5.19 -49.63
N VAL A 480 -34.75 6.52 -49.68
CA VAL A 480 -34.34 7.32 -50.85
C VAL A 480 -32.85 7.13 -51.16
N GLU A 481 -31.99 7.09 -50.14
CA GLU A 481 -30.56 6.83 -50.31
C GLU A 481 -30.29 5.42 -50.83
N LYS A 482 -30.99 4.40 -50.32
CA LYS A 482 -30.87 3.02 -50.83
C LYS A 482 -31.39 2.89 -52.25
N MET A 483 -32.53 3.51 -52.59
CA MET A 483 -33.04 3.56 -53.96
C MET A 483 -32.04 4.21 -54.91
N ARG A 484 -31.37 5.30 -54.50
CA ARG A 484 -30.28 5.92 -55.28
C ARG A 484 -29.08 5.00 -55.43
N LYS A 485 -28.65 4.37 -54.34
CA LYS A 485 -27.50 3.45 -54.31
C LYS A 485 -27.69 2.26 -55.25
N TYR A 486 -28.91 1.74 -55.33
CA TYR A 486 -29.25 0.62 -56.21
C TYR A 486 -29.80 1.06 -57.58
N ASN A 487 -29.68 2.34 -57.94
CA ASN A 487 -30.17 2.92 -59.20
C ASN A 487 -31.65 2.57 -59.51
N MET A 488 -32.48 2.49 -58.49
CA MET A 488 -33.92 2.29 -58.64
C MET A 488 -34.57 3.60 -59.08
N GLN A 489 -35.06 3.64 -60.32
CA GLN A 489 -35.82 4.78 -60.85
C GLN A 489 -37.31 4.43 -60.94
N ARG A 490 -38.11 5.00 -60.03
CA ARG A 490 -39.56 5.21 -60.20
C ARG A 490 -39.99 6.49 -59.51
#